data_AF-A0A099SZE6-F1
#
_entry.id   AF-A0A099SZE6-F1
#
_cell.length_a   1.000
_cell.length_b   1.000
_cell.length_c   1.000
_cell.angle_alpha   90.00
_cell.angle_beta   90.00
_cell.angle_gamma   90.00
#
_symmetry.space_group_name_H-M   'P 1'
#
loop_
_entity.id
_entity.type
_entity.pdbx_description
1 polymer ?
#
loop_
_entity_poly.entity_id
_entity_poly.type
_entity_poly.pdbx_seq_one_letter_code
_entity_poly.pdbx_strand_id
1 'polypeptide(L)'
;MSAGGAGGEATGGIPQNTLIAVGALGGLIAAYAGHFLVQAAGPAFAFIGALGAICAIVWGGAAVRRVASYGLGTGVPSIGMMALGMGVVASMFGLAVGGIAGPIVAFITASIIGLVIGALANRVLGMGIPIMEQSMTEIAGAGALTIIGLSVAMTGTFMFDAVLETVVATGYIAVIFIAGGMAILHPFNANLGPDEQQDRTLTTGVEKGAIAMIVAGIVATVSTDASAIPTIVIGIALWYVAFRKYVELVNRDAYKVLGTGLLPSEEELE
;
A
#
# COMPACT_ATOMS: atom_id res chain seq x y z
N MET A 1 19.84 -15.01 17.02
CA MET A 1 20.22 -13.62 16.73
C MET A 1 20.47 -13.53 15.23
N SER A 2 19.49 -13.05 14.45
CA SER A 2 19.66 -12.91 12.99
C SER A 2 20.65 -11.77 12.75
N ALA A 3 21.69 -12.04 11.95
CA ALA A 3 22.69 -11.06 11.53
C ALA A 3 22.05 -10.00 10.63
N GLY A 4 21.29 -9.08 11.22
CA GLY A 4 20.92 -7.82 10.60
C GLY A 4 22.15 -6.94 10.64
N GLY A 5 22.83 -6.78 9.50
CA GLY A 5 23.83 -5.73 9.34
C GLY A 5 23.26 -4.39 9.79
N ALA A 6 24.12 -3.50 10.29
CA ALA A 6 23.72 -2.17 10.76
C ALA A 6 22.89 -1.46 9.67
N GLY A 7 21.57 -1.48 9.82
CA GLY A 7 20.64 -0.91 8.86
C GLY A 7 20.84 0.60 8.77
N GLY A 8 20.84 1.12 7.55
CA GLY A 8 20.96 2.55 7.24
C GLY A 8 19.71 3.08 6.56
N GLU A 9 19.62 4.40 6.40
CA GLU A 9 18.54 5.03 5.65
C GLU A 9 18.57 4.55 4.19
N ALA A 10 17.45 4.03 3.68
CA ALA A 10 17.36 3.55 2.31
C ALA A 10 17.43 4.72 1.31
N THR A 11 18.54 4.84 0.59
CA THR A 11 18.70 5.86 -0.47
C THR A 11 17.84 5.53 -1.69
N GLY A 12 17.37 6.55 -2.41
CA GLY A 12 16.47 6.37 -3.54
C GLY A 12 16.56 7.51 -4.55
N GLY A 13 16.23 7.24 -5.81
CA GLY A 13 16.23 8.22 -6.90
C GLY A 13 15.01 9.14 -6.90
N ILE A 14 13.90 8.74 -6.27
CA ILE A 14 12.67 9.54 -6.15
C ILE A 14 12.58 10.12 -4.72
N PRO A 15 12.49 11.46 -4.57
CA PRO A 15 12.32 12.09 -3.26
C PRO A 15 11.01 11.67 -2.58
N GLN A 16 11.05 11.45 -1.27
CA GLN A 16 9.86 11.01 -0.54
C GLN A 16 8.72 12.03 -0.62
N ASN A 17 9.00 13.33 -0.57
CA ASN A 17 7.97 14.36 -0.65
C ASN A 17 7.17 14.27 -1.97
N THR A 18 7.81 13.84 -3.05
CA THR A 18 7.13 13.56 -4.32
C THR A 18 6.21 12.35 -4.19
N LEU A 19 6.66 11.27 -3.54
CA LEU A 19 5.84 10.08 -3.31
C LEU A 19 4.66 10.35 -2.37
N ILE A 20 4.85 11.16 -1.32
CA ILE A 20 3.77 11.63 -0.45
C ILE A 20 2.75 12.43 -1.27
N ALA A 21 3.20 13.40 -2.06
CA ALA A 21 2.30 14.22 -2.87
C ALA A 21 1.51 13.38 -3.88
N VAL A 22 2.18 12.47 -4.61
CA VAL A 22 1.52 11.57 -5.57
C VAL A 22 0.55 10.61 -4.88
N GLY A 23 0.94 10.03 -3.75
CA GLY A 23 0.10 9.08 -3.00
C GLY A 23 -1.12 9.74 -2.36
N ALA A 24 -0.92 10.83 -1.62
CA ALA A 24 -1.98 11.52 -0.91
C ALA A 24 -2.93 12.27 -1.87
N LEU A 25 -2.39 13.07 -2.79
CA LEU A 25 -3.22 13.80 -3.75
C LEU A 25 -3.85 12.83 -4.76
N GLY A 26 -3.07 11.87 -5.27
CA GLY A 26 -3.59 10.86 -6.19
C GLY A 26 -4.69 10.03 -5.56
N GLY A 27 -4.51 9.56 -4.33
CA GLY A 27 -5.53 8.81 -3.59
C GLY A 27 -6.80 9.61 -3.32
N LEU A 28 -6.67 10.85 -2.84
CA LEU A 28 -7.83 11.72 -2.56
C LEU A 28 -8.56 12.14 -3.84
N ILE A 29 -7.83 12.67 -4.84
CA ILE A 29 -8.42 13.10 -6.11
C ILE A 29 -9.14 11.95 -6.78
N ALA A 30 -8.54 10.75 -6.80
CA ALA A 30 -9.15 9.59 -7.42
C ALA A 30 -10.37 9.06 -6.65
N ALA A 31 -10.37 9.11 -5.31
CA ALA A 31 -11.54 8.76 -4.52
C ALA A 31 -12.72 9.70 -4.83
N TYR A 32 -12.47 11.01 -4.90
CA TYR A 32 -13.48 11.99 -5.28
C TYR A 32 -13.92 11.86 -6.74
N ALA A 33 -12.96 11.72 -7.65
CA ALA A 33 -13.24 11.54 -9.07
C ALA A 33 -14.06 10.28 -9.33
N GLY A 34 -13.72 9.16 -8.68
CA GLY A 34 -14.48 7.92 -8.77
C GLY A 34 -15.94 8.10 -8.34
N HIS A 35 -16.18 8.74 -7.20
CA HIS A 35 -17.54 9.02 -6.72
C HIS A 35 -18.34 9.96 -7.64
N PHE A 36 -17.78 11.12 -8.00
CA PHE A 36 -18.52 12.12 -8.77
C PHE A 36 -18.66 11.75 -10.26
N LEU A 37 -17.69 11.07 -10.85
CA LEU A 37 -17.80 10.60 -12.23
C LEU A 37 -18.79 9.45 -12.37
N VAL A 38 -18.94 8.61 -11.34
CA VAL A 38 -20.01 7.60 -11.33
C VAL A 38 -21.39 8.27 -11.36
N GLN A 39 -21.59 9.34 -10.59
CA GLN A 39 -22.83 10.11 -10.62
C GLN A 39 -23.08 10.83 -11.94
N ALA A 40 -22.03 11.35 -12.59
CA ALA A 40 -22.15 12.17 -13.79
C ALA A 40 -22.18 11.36 -15.10
N ALA A 41 -21.40 10.29 -15.18
CA ALA A 41 -21.10 9.57 -16.42
C ALA A 41 -21.31 8.05 -16.32
N GLY A 42 -21.70 7.55 -15.14
CA GLY A 42 -22.15 6.17 -14.92
C GLY A 42 -21.12 5.26 -14.22
N PRO A 43 -21.54 4.04 -13.83
CA PRO A 43 -20.76 3.13 -12.98
C PRO A 43 -19.37 2.81 -13.49
N ALA A 44 -19.17 2.83 -14.82
CA ALA A 44 -17.91 2.47 -15.48
C ALA A 44 -16.69 3.32 -15.08
N PHE A 45 -16.86 4.43 -14.35
CA PHE A 45 -15.76 5.27 -13.87
C PHE A 45 -15.25 4.91 -12.46
N ALA A 46 -15.91 3.98 -11.77
CA ALA A 46 -15.52 3.59 -10.40
C ALA A 46 -14.08 3.05 -10.31
N PHE A 47 -13.53 2.49 -11.40
CA PHE A 47 -12.14 1.99 -11.45
C PHE A 47 -11.09 3.05 -11.09
N ILE A 48 -11.42 4.35 -11.24
CA ILE A 48 -10.53 5.45 -10.88
C ILE A 48 -10.17 5.38 -9.39
N GLY A 49 -11.12 4.97 -8.53
CA GLY A 49 -10.84 4.74 -7.11
C GLY A 49 -9.70 3.74 -6.88
N ALA A 50 -9.66 2.66 -7.66
CA ALA A 50 -8.57 1.67 -7.58
C ALA A 50 -7.24 2.22 -8.10
N LEU A 51 -7.24 3.10 -9.11
CA LEU A 51 -6.02 3.81 -9.53
C LEU A 51 -5.49 4.72 -8.42
N GLY A 52 -6.40 5.40 -7.70
CA GLY A 52 -6.07 6.14 -6.48
C GLY A 52 -5.44 5.29 -5.40
N ALA A 53 -6.01 4.10 -5.17
CA ALA A 53 -5.46 3.12 -4.24
C ALA A 53 -4.04 2.70 -4.66
N ILE A 54 -3.75 2.50 -5.95
CA ILE A 54 -2.38 2.19 -6.42
C ILE A 54 -1.41 3.32 -6.08
N CYS A 55 -1.78 4.60 -6.27
CA CYS A 55 -0.95 5.74 -5.87
C CYS A 55 -0.65 5.71 -4.37
N ALA A 56 -1.66 5.47 -3.54
CA ALA A 56 -1.50 5.34 -2.10
C ALA A 56 -0.62 4.15 -1.71
N ILE A 57 -0.77 3.00 -2.39
CA ILE A 57 0.02 1.79 -2.19
C ILE A 57 1.51 2.05 -2.49
N VAL A 58 1.83 2.72 -3.59
CA VAL A 58 3.22 3.05 -3.96
C VAL A 58 3.85 3.94 -2.90
N TRP A 59 3.11 4.95 -2.42
CA TRP A 59 3.56 5.80 -1.32
C TRP A 59 3.77 5.02 -0.01
N GLY A 60 2.79 4.18 0.36
CA GLY A 60 2.87 3.31 1.53
C GLY A 60 4.07 2.36 1.46
N GLY A 61 4.28 1.70 0.33
CA GLY A 61 5.43 0.82 0.09
C GLY A 61 6.77 1.55 0.19
N ALA A 62 6.85 2.81 -0.24
CA ALA A 62 8.04 3.65 -0.05
C ALA A 62 8.30 3.97 1.43
N ALA A 63 7.25 4.24 2.21
CA ALA A 63 7.37 4.46 3.64
C ALA A 63 7.77 3.17 4.39
N VAL A 64 7.19 2.02 4.02
CA VAL A 64 7.60 0.70 4.55
C VAL A 64 9.08 0.45 4.25
N ARG A 65 9.52 0.67 3.01
CA ARG A 65 10.92 0.50 2.61
C ARG A 65 11.88 1.28 3.52
N ARG A 66 11.59 2.56 3.76
CA ARG A 66 12.46 3.43 4.57
C ARG A 66 12.51 3.01 6.02
N VAL A 67 11.37 2.70 6.65
CA VAL A 67 11.39 2.28 8.06
C VAL A 67 12.01 0.89 8.22
N ALA A 68 11.78 0.00 7.25
CA ALA A 68 12.27 -1.36 7.28
C ALA A 68 13.77 -1.51 7.01
N SER A 69 14.39 -0.55 6.32
CA SER A 69 15.84 -0.55 6.08
C SER A 69 16.67 -0.38 7.35
N TYR A 70 16.06 0.06 8.46
CA TYR A 70 16.68 0.09 9.78
C TYR A 70 16.76 -1.29 10.45
N GLY A 71 16.49 -2.38 9.74
CA GLY A 71 16.72 -3.75 10.22
C GLY A 71 15.58 -4.31 11.07
N LEU A 72 14.33 -4.05 10.69
CA LEU A 72 13.14 -4.48 11.45
C LEU A 72 12.90 -6.00 11.46
N GLY A 73 13.60 -6.77 10.62
CA GLY A 73 13.44 -8.21 10.52
C GLY A 73 11.98 -8.63 10.31
N THR A 74 11.42 -9.41 11.22
CA THR A 74 10.02 -9.87 11.20
C THR A 74 9.00 -8.76 11.47
N GLY A 75 9.42 -7.55 11.86
CA GLY A 75 8.56 -6.40 12.07
C GLY A 75 7.94 -5.81 10.80
N VAL A 76 8.49 -6.14 9.62
CA VAL A 76 8.03 -5.61 8.34
C VAL A 76 6.59 -6.04 8.02
N PRO A 77 6.23 -7.36 8.00
CA PRO A 77 4.84 -7.78 7.85
C PRO A 77 3.89 -7.16 8.89
N SER A 78 4.34 -7.04 10.15
CA SER A 78 3.50 -6.52 11.24
C SER A 78 3.13 -5.05 11.05
N ILE A 79 4.06 -4.21 10.57
CA ILE A 79 3.82 -2.77 10.40
C ILE A 79 2.75 -2.49 9.35
N GLY A 80 2.78 -3.16 8.20
CA GLY A 80 1.75 -2.93 7.18
C GLY A 80 0.39 -3.54 7.52
N MET A 81 0.35 -4.67 8.26
CA MET A 81 -0.93 -5.20 8.76
C MET A 81 -1.55 -4.28 9.82
N MET A 82 -0.72 -3.70 10.70
CA MET A 82 -1.17 -2.64 11.60
C MET A 82 -1.63 -1.41 10.83
N ALA A 83 -0.95 -1.03 9.75
CA ALA A 83 -1.32 0.14 8.96
C ALA A 83 -2.64 0.00 8.23
N LEU A 84 -2.96 -1.17 7.69
CA LEU A 84 -4.29 -1.44 7.16
C LEU A 84 -5.33 -1.53 8.28
N GLY A 85 -4.96 -2.02 9.46
CA GLY A 85 -5.85 -2.01 10.64
C GLY A 85 -6.25 -0.59 11.03
N MET A 86 -5.26 0.30 11.18
CA MET A 86 -5.47 1.73 11.38
C MET A 86 -6.25 2.35 10.22
N GLY A 87 -5.92 1.95 8.98
CA GLY A 87 -6.54 2.43 7.76
C GLY A 87 -8.04 2.10 7.69
N VAL A 88 -8.45 0.88 8.02
CA VAL A 88 -9.86 0.48 8.06
C VAL A 88 -10.61 1.26 9.13
N VAL A 89 -10.07 1.32 10.36
CA VAL A 89 -10.70 2.06 11.47
C VAL A 89 -10.89 3.54 11.11
N ALA A 90 -9.84 4.18 10.60
CA ALA A 90 -9.88 5.59 10.22
C ALA A 90 -10.80 5.84 9.00
N SER A 91 -10.81 4.92 8.03
CA SER A 91 -11.72 5.00 6.88
C SER A 91 -13.17 4.91 7.32
N MET A 92 -13.53 3.94 8.15
CA MET A 92 -14.91 3.79 8.62
C MET A 92 -15.34 4.99 9.46
N PHE A 93 -14.49 5.44 10.38
CA PHE A 93 -14.77 6.64 11.17
C PHE A 93 -14.95 7.88 10.29
N GLY A 94 -13.99 8.14 9.41
CA GLY A 94 -13.99 9.34 8.57
C GLY A 94 -15.17 9.38 7.61
N LEU A 95 -15.50 8.25 6.97
CA LEU A 95 -16.67 8.17 6.10
C LEU A 95 -17.97 8.36 6.89
N ALA A 96 -18.08 7.80 8.10
CA ALA A 96 -19.29 7.91 8.92
C ALA A 96 -19.58 9.34 9.40
N VAL A 97 -18.55 10.10 9.79
CA VAL A 97 -18.73 11.45 10.37
C VAL A 97 -18.52 12.58 9.37
N GLY A 98 -17.80 12.32 8.28
CA GLY A 98 -17.32 13.35 7.35
C GLY A 98 -18.26 13.64 6.18
N GLY A 99 -19.24 12.78 5.90
CA GLY A 99 -20.10 12.92 4.71
C GLY A 99 -19.26 13.05 3.43
N ILE A 100 -19.43 14.14 2.68
CA ILE A 100 -18.62 14.42 1.49
C ILE A 100 -17.13 14.67 1.84
N ALA A 101 -16.84 15.23 3.02
CA ALA A 101 -15.45 15.36 3.49
C ALA A 101 -14.88 14.02 4.01
N GLY A 102 -15.63 12.93 3.95
CA GLY A 102 -15.28 11.63 4.52
C GLY A 102 -13.87 11.15 4.20
N PRO A 103 -13.44 11.13 2.92
CA PRO A 103 -12.08 10.72 2.56
C PRO A 103 -10.97 11.58 3.20
N ILE A 104 -11.20 12.90 3.32
CA ILE A 104 -10.24 13.82 3.94
C ILE A 104 -10.18 13.59 5.45
N VAL A 105 -11.35 13.47 6.10
CA VAL A 105 -11.43 13.19 7.54
C VAL A 105 -10.75 11.86 7.86
N ALA A 106 -11.02 10.82 7.08
CA ALA A 106 -10.38 9.52 7.23
C ALA A 106 -8.85 9.60 7.10
N PHE A 107 -8.35 10.32 6.09
CA PHE A 107 -6.92 10.50 5.89
C PHE A 107 -6.23 11.22 7.06
N ILE A 108 -6.85 12.30 7.57
CA ILE A 108 -6.34 13.05 8.72
C ILE A 108 -6.36 12.17 9.98
N THR A 109 -7.48 11.49 10.25
CA THR A 109 -7.61 10.58 11.39
C THR A 109 -6.57 9.46 11.32
N ALA A 110 -6.36 8.85 10.15
CA ALA A 110 -5.35 7.81 9.97
C ALA A 110 -3.94 8.32 10.25
N SER A 111 -3.63 9.52 9.75
CA SER A 111 -2.33 10.16 9.95
C SER A 111 -2.05 10.44 11.44
N ILE A 112 -3.07 10.88 12.19
CA ILE A 112 -2.98 11.09 13.64
C ILE A 112 -2.76 9.76 14.37
N ILE A 113 -3.53 8.72 14.05
CA ILE A 113 -3.37 7.39 14.66
C ILE A 113 -1.97 6.84 14.38
N GLY A 114 -1.49 6.96 13.14
CA GLY A 114 -0.14 6.55 12.75
C GLY A 114 0.94 7.31 13.50
N LEU A 115 0.78 8.62 13.70
CA LEU A 115 1.71 9.44 14.49
C LEU A 115 1.77 8.97 15.94
N VAL A 116 0.62 8.72 16.57
CA VAL A 116 0.54 8.23 17.95
C VAL A 116 1.23 6.88 18.07
N ILE A 117 0.95 5.94 17.17
CA ILE A 117 1.59 4.61 17.19
C ILE A 117 3.08 4.70 16.93
N GLY A 118 3.52 5.55 16.00
CA GLY A 118 4.95 5.80 15.77
C GLY A 118 5.65 6.39 16.99
N ALA A 119 5.01 7.32 17.71
CA ALA A 119 5.54 7.90 18.94
C ALA A 119 5.63 6.87 20.06
N LEU A 120 4.63 5.99 20.20
CA LEU A 120 4.68 4.88 21.15
C LEU A 120 5.80 3.89 20.79
N ALA A 121 5.94 3.52 19.52
CA ALA A 121 7.00 2.63 19.05
C ALA A 121 8.40 3.20 19.32
N ASN A 122 8.60 4.50 19.08
CA ASN A 122 9.91 5.10 19.24
C ASN A 122 10.24 5.44 20.70
N ARG A 123 9.28 6.03 21.44
CA ARG A 123 9.52 6.60 22.78
C ARG A 123 9.20 5.65 23.92
N VAL A 124 8.25 4.73 23.74
CA VAL A 124 7.83 3.79 24.79
C VAL A 124 8.50 2.43 24.61
N LEU A 125 8.50 1.89 23.39
CA LEU A 125 9.16 0.62 23.09
C LEU A 125 10.67 0.75 22.85
N GLY A 126 11.17 1.99 22.70
CA GLY A 126 12.61 2.26 22.60
C GLY A 126 13.23 1.77 21.29
N MET A 127 12.47 1.71 20.20
CA MET A 127 13.00 1.24 18.90
C MET A 127 14.10 2.15 18.34
N GLY A 128 14.14 3.43 18.73
CA GLY A 128 15.24 4.34 18.41
C GLY A 128 15.40 4.67 16.92
N ILE A 129 14.34 4.49 16.12
CA ILE A 129 14.38 4.72 14.67
C ILE A 129 13.99 6.19 14.39
N PRO A 130 14.88 7.01 13.79
CA PRO A 130 14.67 8.46 13.64
C PRO A 130 13.40 8.83 12.87
N ILE A 131 13.08 8.05 11.83
CA ILE A 131 11.94 8.32 10.94
C ILE A 131 10.69 7.52 11.30
N MET A 132 10.63 6.91 12.49
CA MET A 132 9.53 6.04 12.90
C MET A 132 8.19 6.78 12.93
N GLU A 133 8.15 7.93 13.60
CA GLU A 133 6.93 8.75 13.75
C GLU A 133 6.38 9.15 12.37
N GLN A 134 7.24 9.68 11.51
CA GLN A 134 6.88 10.06 10.15
C GLN A 134 6.43 8.85 9.32
N SER A 135 7.20 7.75 9.31
CA SER A 135 6.90 6.59 8.48
C SER A 135 5.58 5.95 8.89
N MET A 136 5.29 5.85 10.19
CA MET A 136 4.01 5.30 10.67
C MET A 136 2.82 6.19 10.30
N THR A 137 2.96 7.52 10.34
CA THR A 137 1.96 8.45 9.82
C THR A 137 1.70 8.21 8.33
N GLU A 138 2.76 8.09 7.53
CA GLU A 138 2.65 7.89 6.08
C GLU A 138 2.00 6.55 5.73
N ILE A 139 2.41 5.45 6.38
CA ILE A 139 1.85 4.12 6.09
C ILE A 139 0.38 4.06 6.54
N ALA A 140 0.01 4.67 7.66
CA ALA A 140 -1.40 4.74 8.10
C ALA A 140 -2.27 5.54 7.11
N GLY A 141 -1.79 6.71 6.67
CA GLY A 141 -2.47 7.53 5.67
C GLY A 141 -2.64 6.81 4.33
N ALA A 142 -1.58 6.17 3.85
CA ALA A 142 -1.60 5.32 2.66
C ALA A 142 -2.60 4.16 2.80
N GLY A 143 -2.62 3.50 3.97
CA GLY A 143 -3.55 2.42 4.27
C GLY A 143 -5.02 2.86 4.20
N ALA A 144 -5.35 4.03 4.78
CA ALA A 144 -6.71 4.57 4.71
C ALA A 144 -7.13 4.90 3.28
N LEU A 145 -6.28 5.60 2.51
CA LEU A 145 -6.57 5.93 1.11
C LEU A 145 -6.66 4.68 0.22
N THR A 146 -5.90 3.63 0.54
CA THR A 146 -6.00 2.33 -0.14
C THR A 146 -7.37 1.70 0.10
N ILE A 147 -7.83 1.64 1.37
CA ILE A 147 -9.14 1.09 1.72
C ILE A 147 -10.27 1.90 1.07
N ILE A 148 -10.20 3.23 1.12
CA ILE A 148 -11.19 4.11 0.49
C ILE A 148 -11.22 3.91 -1.02
N GLY A 149 -10.06 3.95 -1.68
CA GLY A 149 -9.98 3.83 -3.14
C GLY A 149 -10.49 2.48 -3.65
N LEU A 150 -10.12 1.38 -2.98
CA LEU A 150 -10.65 0.05 -3.30
C LEU A 150 -12.15 -0.05 -3.02
N SER A 151 -12.63 0.54 -1.93
CA SER A 151 -14.07 0.61 -1.64
C SER A 151 -14.82 1.36 -2.73
N VAL A 152 -14.34 2.53 -3.16
CA VAL A 152 -14.93 3.30 -4.27
C VAL A 152 -14.99 2.46 -5.55
N ALA A 153 -13.96 1.66 -5.85
CA ALA A 153 -13.99 0.79 -7.03
C ALA A 153 -15.05 -0.32 -6.94
N MET A 154 -15.36 -0.80 -5.73
CA MET A 154 -16.33 -1.87 -5.47
C MET A 154 -17.77 -1.37 -5.35
N THR A 155 -17.98 -0.10 -5.04
CA THR A 155 -19.30 0.46 -4.73
C THR A 155 -19.71 1.61 -5.64
N GLY A 156 -18.75 2.18 -6.39
CA GLY A 156 -18.93 3.44 -7.11
C GLY A 156 -18.95 4.69 -6.22
N THR A 157 -18.79 4.56 -4.90
CA THR A 157 -18.99 5.67 -3.97
C THR A 157 -18.19 5.52 -2.67
N PHE A 158 -17.80 6.63 -2.05
CA PHE A 158 -17.23 6.61 -0.69
C PHE A 158 -18.29 6.89 0.40
N MET A 159 -19.57 7.00 0.05
CA MET A 159 -20.61 7.27 1.04
C MET A 159 -20.75 6.11 2.03
N PHE A 160 -20.83 6.44 3.32
CA PHE A 160 -20.73 5.47 4.40
C PHE A 160 -21.74 4.33 4.30
N ASP A 161 -23.01 4.63 4.08
CA ASP A 161 -24.07 3.61 4.06
C ASP A 161 -23.82 2.56 2.97
N ALA A 162 -23.46 3.01 1.76
CA ALA A 162 -23.14 2.13 0.65
C ALA A 162 -21.89 1.29 0.93
N VAL A 163 -20.82 1.90 1.47
CA VAL A 163 -19.59 1.18 1.83
C VAL A 163 -19.85 0.16 2.95
N LEU A 164 -20.65 0.52 3.95
CA LEU A 164 -21.02 -0.36 5.05
C LEU A 164 -21.81 -1.57 4.55
N GLU A 165 -22.82 -1.36 3.71
CA GLU A 165 -23.69 -2.42 3.20
C GLU A 165 -22.94 -3.35 2.24
N THR A 166 -22.19 -2.79 1.29
CA THR A 166 -21.62 -3.57 0.18
C THR A 166 -20.21 -4.10 0.45
N VAL A 167 -19.41 -3.44 1.29
CA VAL A 167 -18.01 -3.83 1.57
C VAL A 167 -17.87 -4.46 2.95
N VAL A 168 -18.46 -3.85 3.99
CA VAL A 168 -18.25 -4.30 5.37
C VAL A 168 -19.17 -5.45 5.73
N ALA A 169 -20.48 -5.30 5.56
CA ALA A 169 -21.48 -6.29 5.96
C ALA A 169 -21.38 -7.60 5.16
N THR A 170 -20.90 -7.52 3.92
CA THR A 170 -20.63 -8.67 3.04
C THR A 170 -19.33 -9.41 3.37
N GLY A 171 -18.48 -8.84 4.23
CA GLY A 171 -17.16 -9.39 4.56
C GLY A 171 -16.06 -9.10 3.52
N TYR A 172 -16.37 -8.41 2.42
CA TYR A 172 -15.37 -8.07 1.40
C TYR A 172 -14.29 -7.12 1.90
N ILE A 173 -14.54 -6.41 3.00
CA ILE A 173 -13.53 -5.65 3.72
C ILE A 173 -12.30 -6.51 4.05
N ALA A 174 -12.47 -7.78 4.41
CA ALA A 174 -11.36 -8.69 4.69
C ALA A 174 -10.51 -8.98 3.45
N VAL A 175 -11.15 -9.07 2.28
CA VAL A 175 -10.50 -9.32 0.99
C VAL A 175 -9.62 -8.12 0.61
N ILE A 176 -10.18 -6.91 0.63
CA ILE A 176 -9.39 -5.71 0.29
C ILE A 176 -8.39 -5.33 1.36
N PHE A 177 -8.64 -5.71 2.62
CA PHE A 177 -7.67 -5.55 3.71
C PHE A 177 -6.41 -6.38 3.46
N ILE A 178 -6.55 -7.67 3.13
CA ILE A 178 -5.40 -8.53 2.82
C ILE A 178 -4.75 -8.11 1.51
N ALA A 179 -5.54 -7.84 0.46
CA ALA A 179 -5.00 -7.43 -0.84
C ALA A 179 -4.22 -6.11 -0.73
N GLY A 180 -4.79 -5.10 -0.07
CA GLY A 180 -4.14 -3.80 0.17
C GLY A 180 -2.93 -3.91 1.10
N GLY A 181 -3.03 -4.72 2.15
CA GLY A 181 -1.92 -4.98 3.09
C GLY A 181 -0.74 -5.60 2.37
N MET A 182 -0.97 -6.68 1.63
CA MET A 182 0.06 -7.31 0.80
C MET A 182 0.62 -6.35 -0.23
N ALA A 183 -0.21 -5.48 -0.82
CA ALA A 183 0.26 -4.52 -1.81
C ALA A 183 1.21 -3.46 -1.25
N ILE A 184 1.05 -3.06 0.02
CA ILE A 184 1.95 -2.13 0.71
C ILE A 184 3.20 -2.84 1.26
N LEU A 185 3.05 -4.06 1.76
CA LEU A 185 4.07 -4.82 2.49
C LEU A 185 5.04 -5.60 1.60
N HIS A 186 4.47 -6.34 0.66
CA HIS A 186 5.19 -7.28 -0.18
C HIS A 186 6.25 -6.61 -1.05
N PRO A 187 6.10 -5.36 -1.53
CA PRO A 187 7.13 -4.71 -2.31
C PRO A 187 8.50 -4.70 -1.63
N PHE A 188 8.59 -4.30 -0.36
CA PHE A 188 9.87 -4.33 0.33
C PHE A 188 10.29 -5.77 0.66
N ASN A 189 9.36 -6.61 1.13
CA ASN A 189 9.67 -7.96 1.54
C ASN A 189 10.18 -8.87 0.39
N ALA A 190 9.64 -8.69 -0.82
CA ALA A 190 10.05 -9.42 -2.01
C ALA A 190 11.40 -8.94 -2.57
N ASN A 191 11.82 -7.74 -2.20
CA ASN A 191 13.07 -7.12 -2.65
C ASN A 191 14.12 -7.05 -1.55
N LEU A 192 13.87 -7.69 -0.40
CA LEU A 192 14.74 -7.66 0.77
C LEU A 192 16.12 -8.26 0.44
N GLY A 193 17.17 -7.49 0.66
CA GLY A 193 18.56 -7.93 0.48
C GLY A 193 19.52 -6.76 0.26
N PRO A 194 20.83 -7.03 0.19
CA PRO A 194 21.85 -6.01 -0.08
C PRO A 194 21.62 -5.27 -1.42
N ASP A 195 20.97 -5.93 -2.37
CA ASP A 195 20.70 -5.41 -3.71
C ASP A 195 19.32 -4.74 -3.82
N GLU A 196 18.66 -4.37 -2.72
CA GLU A 196 17.38 -3.65 -2.75
C GLU A 196 17.54 -2.30 -3.47
N GLN A 197 16.68 -2.05 -4.46
CA GLN A 197 16.62 -0.78 -5.17
C GLN A 197 15.21 -0.21 -5.19
N GLN A 198 15.12 1.11 -4.99
CA GLN A 198 13.84 1.82 -4.86
C GLN A 198 12.93 1.60 -6.08
N ASP A 199 13.46 1.65 -7.31
CA ASP A 199 12.67 1.50 -8.52
C ASP A 199 12.06 0.10 -8.64
N ARG A 200 12.82 -0.95 -8.28
CA ARG A 200 12.35 -2.34 -8.24
C ARG A 200 11.25 -2.53 -7.19
N THR A 201 11.45 -1.98 -5.99
CA THR A 201 10.45 -1.99 -4.92
C THR A 201 9.17 -1.26 -5.33
N LEU A 202 9.25 -0.02 -5.83
CA LEU A 202 8.04 0.73 -6.22
C LEU A 202 7.32 0.10 -7.41
N THR A 203 8.05 -0.49 -8.37
CA THR A 203 7.46 -1.25 -9.48
C THR A 203 6.68 -2.46 -8.97
N THR A 204 7.20 -3.15 -7.95
CA THR A 204 6.48 -4.24 -7.26
C THR A 204 5.22 -3.72 -6.57
N GLY A 205 5.27 -2.51 -5.99
CA GLY A 205 4.09 -1.84 -5.42
C GLY A 205 2.98 -1.60 -6.44
N VAL A 206 3.33 -1.14 -7.65
CA VAL A 206 2.36 -1.00 -8.75
C VAL A 206 1.79 -2.35 -9.16
N GLU A 207 2.64 -3.37 -9.29
CA GLU A 207 2.21 -4.73 -9.66
C GLU A 207 1.23 -5.33 -8.64
N LYS A 208 1.53 -5.23 -7.34
CA LYS A 208 0.63 -5.73 -6.29
C LYS A 208 -0.62 -4.87 -6.14
N GLY A 209 -0.52 -3.55 -6.33
CA GLY A 209 -1.69 -2.67 -6.38
C GLY A 209 -2.61 -3.01 -7.56
N ALA A 210 -2.06 -3.39 -8.71
CA ALA A 210 -2.84 -3.87 -9.85
C ALA A 210 -3.55 -5.19 -9.54
N ILE A 211 -2.93 -6.10 -8.78
CA ILE A 211 -3.62 -7.30 -8.26
C ILE A 211 -4.76 -6.91 -7.31
N ALA A 212 -4.54 -5.97 -6.38
CA ALA A 212 -5.60 -5.49 -5.49
C ALA A 212 -6.76 -4.86 -6.27
N MET A 213 -6.46 -4.14 -7.36
CA MET A 213 -7.47 -3.61 -8.29
C MET A 213 -8.25 -4.73 -8.97
N ILE A 214 -7.61 -5.78 -9.49
CA ILE A 214 -8.30 -6.94 -10.08
C ILE A 214 -9.24 -7.59 -9.06
N VAL A 215 -8.78 -7.79 -7.82
CA VAL A 215 -9.58 -8.36 -6.74
C VAL A 215 -10.79 -7.48 -6.41
N ALA A 216 -10.60 -6.16 -6.29
CA ALA A 216 -11.72 -5.22 -6.11
C ALA A 216 -12.70 -5.26 -7.29
N GLY A 217 -12.21 -5.41 -8.53
CA GLY A 217 -13.02 -5.56 -9.73
C GLY A 217 -13.83 -6.86 -9.76
N ILE A 218 -13.29 -7.96 -9.23
CA ILE A 218 -14.05 -9.21 -9.04
C ILE A 218 -15.19 -8.99 -8.04
N VAL A 219 -14.93 -8.31 -6.93
CA VAL A 219 -15.98 -8.00 -5.96
C VAL A 219 -17.03 -7.03 -6.55
N ALA A 220 -16.62 -6.08 -7.38
CA ALA A 220 -17.52 -5.18 -8.07
C ALA A 220 -18.54 -5.90 -8.98
N THR A 221 -18.34 -7.19 -9.33
CA THR A 221 -19.32 -7.95 -10.14
C THR A 221 -20.65 -8.19 -9.44
N VAL A 222 -20.69 -8.11 -8.11
CA VAL A 222 -21.91 -8.30 -7.32
C VAL A 222 -22.56 -6.98 -6.89
N SER A 223 -22.01 -5.84 -7.31
CA SER A 223 -22.49 -4.49 -6.98
C SER A 223 -22.98 -3.78 -8.24
N THR A 224 -24.22 -3.29 -8.23
CA THR A 224 -24.87 -2.69 -9.40
C THR A 224 -24.28 -1.32 -9.78
N ASP A 225 -23.72 -0.60 -8.81
CA ASP A 225 -23.17 0.75 -9.00
C ASP A 225 -21.64 0.75 -9.21
N ALA A 226 -21.05 -0.43 -9.40
CA ALA A 226 -19.61 -0.62 -9.51
C ALA A 226 -19.13 -0.92 -10.94
N SER A 227 -17.82 -0.80 -11.14
CA SER A 227 -17.18 -0.93 -12.45
C SER A 227 -16.39 -2.24 -12.58
N ALA A 228 -17.04 -3.40 -12.60
CA ALA A 228 -16.31 -4.67 -12.63
C ALA A 228 -15.37 -4.82 -13.85
N ILE A 229 -15.90 -4.70 -15.07
CA ILE A 229 -15.14 -4.97 -16.31
C ILE A 229 -13.96 -3.99 -16.48
N PRO A 230 -14.14 -2.65 -16.45
CA PRO A 230 -13.01 -1.73 -16.57
C PRO A 230 -11.96 -1.92 -15.47
N THR A 231 -12.39 -2.19 -14.23
CA THR A 231 -11.46 -2.38 -13.11
C THR A 231 -10.59 -3.61 -13.33
N ILE A 232 -11.17 -4.73 -13.78
CA ILE A 232 -10.42 -5.96 -14.06
C ILE A 232 -9.48 -5.77 -15.27
N VAL A 233 -9.99 -5.25 -16.39
CA VAL A 233 -9.20 -5.14 -17.64
C VAL A 233 -8.01 -4.19 -17.46
N ILE A 234 -8.24 -3.03 -16.85
CA ILE A 234 -7.17 -2.07 -16.57
C ILE A 234 -6.19 -2.66 -15.54
N GLY A 235 -6.69 -3.34 -14.51
CA GLY A 235 -5.86 -4.05 -13.54
C GLY A 235 -4.94 -5.08 -14.19
N ILE A 236 -5.46 -5.91 -15.11
CA ILE A 236 -4.64 -6.89 -15.86
C ILE A 236 -3.59 -6.21 -16.73
N ALA A 237 -3.94 -5.12 -17.42
CA ALA A 237 -3.00 -4.37 -18.25
C ALA A 237 -1.87 -3.75 -17.41
N LEU A 238 -2.21 -3.10 -16.29
CA LEU A 238 -1.23 -2.52 -15.36
C LEU A 238 -0.35 -3.59 -14.73
N TRP A 239 -0.94 -4.71 -14.29
CA TRP A 239 -0.22 -5.85 -13.75
C TRP A 239 0.80 -6.38 -14.75
N TYR A 240 0.39 -6.62 -16.01
CA TYR A 240 1.29 -7.13 -17.04
C TYR A 240 2.47 -6.19 -17.31
N VAL A 241 2.20 -4.89 -17.46
CA VAL A 241 3.25 -3.88 -17.70
C VAL A 241 4.21 -3.79 -16.51
N ALA A 242 3.68 -3.69 -15.28
CA ALA A 242 4.48 -3.58 -14.07
C ALA A 242 5.28 -4.88 -13.80
N PHE A 243 4.69 -6.05 -14.02
CA PHE A 243 5.37 -7.33 -13.85
C PHE A 243 6.52 -7.50 -14.85
N ARG A 244 6.30 -7.17 -16.14
CA ARG A 244 7.36 -7.18 -17.16
C ARG A 244 8.51 -6.26 -16.78
N LYS A 245 8.21 -5.06 -16.29
CA LYS A 245 9.22 -4.09 -15.82
C LYS A 245 9.94 -4.60 -14.58
N TYR A 246 9.23 -5.21 -13.63
CA TYR A 246 9.82 -5.80 -12.44
C TYR A 246 10.83 -6.90 -12.81
N VAL A 247 10.49 -7.81 -13.71
CA VAL A 247 11.41 -8.87 -14.18
C VAL A 247 12.64 -8.27 -14.86
N GLU A 248 12.51 -7.21 -15.63
CA GLU A 248 13.65 -6.48 -16.22
C GLU A 248 14.59 -5.93 -15.13
N LEU A 249 14.05 -5.29 -14.09
CA LEU A 249 14.81 -4.74 -12.97
C LEU A 249 15.48 -5.83 -12.13
N VAL A 250 14.78 -6.95 -11.89
CA VAL A 250 15.37 -8.13 -11.23
C VAL A 250 16.56 -8.66 -12.03
N ASN A 251 16.43 -8.78 -13.36
CA ASN A 251 17.53 -9.26 -14.20
C ASN A 251 18.70 -8.27 -14.29
N ARG A 252 18.43 -6.96 -14.20
CA ARG A 252 19.48 -5.92 -14.10
C ARG A 252 20.30 -6.08 -12.83
N ASP A 253 19.60 -6.32 -11.72
CA ASP A 253 20.20 -6.32 -10.38
C ASP A 253 20.71 -7.69 -9.95
N ALA A 254 20.32 -8.75 -10.65
CA ALA A 254 20.89 -10.08 -10.48
C ALA A 254 22.38 -10.04 -10.84
N TYR A 255 23.24 -9.91 -9.83
CA TYR A 255 24.67 -10.16 -9.99
C TYR A 255 24.85 -11.58 -10.52
N LYS A 256 25.82 -11.81 -11.41
CA LYS A 256 26.20 -13.17 -11.81
C LYS A 256 26.47 -13.94 -10.53
N VAL A 257 25.64 -14.93 -10.22
CA VAL A 257 25.96 -15.94 -9.23
C VAL A 257 27.17 -16.67 -9.79
N LEU A 258 28.36 -16.16 -9.49
CA LEU A 258 29.58 -16.91 -9.64
C LEU A 258 29.43 -18.03 -8.63
N GLY A 259 29.16 -19.25 -9.13
CA GLY A 259 29.26 -20.44 -8.31
C GLY A 259 30.71 -20.54 -7.86
N THR A 260 31.05 -19.91 -6.75
CA THR A 260 32.37 -20.04 -6.13
C THR A 260 32.61 -21.46 -5.65
N GLY A 261 31.56 -22.30 -5.62
CA GLY A 261 31.65 -23.72 -5.27
C GLY A 261 32.03 -23.96 -3.80
N LEU A 262 32.20 -22.89 -3.03
CA LEU A 262 32.63 -22.93 -1.65
C LEU A 262 31.43 -22.54 -0.79
N LEU A 263 30.79 -23.55 -0.20
CA LEU A 263 30.18 -23.37 1.11
C LEU A 263 31.33 -23.03 2.07
N PRO A 264 31.19 -22.07 2.99
CA PRO A 264 32.20 -21.82 4.02
C PRO A 264 32.49 -23.14 4.74
N SER A 265 33.77 -23.47 4.91
CA SER A 265 34.15 -24.71 5.61
C SER A 265 33.76 -24.60 7.10
N GLU A 266 33.56 -25.74 7.77
CA GLU A 266 33.24 -25.76 9.21
C GLU A 266 34.26 -24.99 10.04
N GLU A 267 35.54 -24.94 9.62
CA GLU A 267 36.62 -24.18 10.27
C GLU A 267 36.48 -22.65 10.14
N GLU A 268 35.73 -22.15 9.15
CA GLU A 268 35.45 -20.71 8.98
C GLU A 268 34.17 -20.27 9.73
N LEU A 269 33.40 -21.23 10.25
CA LEU A 269 32.13 -21.03 10.95
C LEU A 269 32.26 -21.12 12.49
N GLU A 270 33.42 -21.52 13.01
CA GLU A 270 33.79 -21.47 14.44
C GLU A 270 34.56 -20.20 14.80
#